data_AF-A0A644XYD4-F1
#
_entry.id   AF-A0A644XYD4-F1
#
_cell.length_a   1.000
_cell.length_b   1.000
_cell.length_c   1.000
_cell.angle_alpha   90.00
_cell.angle_beta   90.00
_cell.angle_gamma   90.00
#
_symmetry.space_group_name_H-M   'P 1'
#
loop_
_entity.id
_entity.type
_entity.pdbx_description
1 polymer ?
#
loop_
_entity_poly.entity_id
_entity_poly.type
_entity_poly.pdbx_seq_one_letter_code
_entity_poly.pdbx_strand_id
1 'polypeptide(L)'
;MLAARAEHGVRLPLVMMDSFATSADTMAELASSPAVRTAGLPLEFVQNQEPKLRADDLTPVEWPAAPDLEWCPPGHGDLYTALAGSGALRTLLDAGFRYAAVSNVDNLGATPSAVLADWFAGTGAPFAMEVCERTAADRKGGHLAVRTADGRLVLREKAQTGAEDEAAFGDITRHRYFNTNNLWLDLAQLAEALEARDGVLGLPLICNRKHVDPTDASSPEVFQLETAMGSAIEVFEGSAAIVVPRSRFLPVKTTSDLLVLRSDVYRVDGDGTLDRVSPATPLVTLAAGPYKLIADFEQHFPHGAPSLREAGSLTVEGDWTFGPQVVVRGDVVLPATDKPMTVPGGTVLDGTVVNGTALTGGAGALDDTRR
;
A
#
# COMPACT_ATOMS: atom_id res chain seq x y z
N MET A 1 -8.55 15.30 1.08
CA MET A 1 -8.56 16.24 -0.09
C MET A 1 -9.66 17.29 0.03
N LEU A 2 -10.95 16.93 0.11
CA LEU A 2 -12.03 17.92 0.20
C LEU A 2 -11.93 18.81 1.45
N ALA A 3 -11.55 18.24 2.60
CA ALA A 3 -11.26 18.99 3.81
C ALA A 3 -10.15 20.04 3.57
N ALA A 4 -9.02 19.66 2.97
CA ALA A 4 -7.93 20.58 2.63
C ALA A 4 -8.36 21.70 1.65
N ARG A 5 -9.26 21.42 0.69
CA ARG A 5 -9.84 22.47 -0.17
C ARG A 5 -10.63 23.48 0.65
N ALA A 6 -11.47 23.00 1.59
CA ALA A 6 -12.29 23.85 2.43
C ALA A 6 -11.46 24.67 3.44
N GLU A 7 -10.48 24.04 4.07
CA GLU A 7 -9.62 24.66 5.08
C GLU A 7 -8.74 25.76 4.48
N HIS A 8 -8.08 25.49 3.35
CA HIS A 8 -7.11 26.42 2.77
C HIS A 8 -7.67 27.27 1.63
N GLY A 9 -8.91 27.02 1.18
CA GLY A 9 -9.50 27.74 0.05
C GLY A 9 -8.75 27.52 -1.28
N VAL A 10 -8.17 26.33 -1.46
CA VAL A 10 -7.31 26.01 -2.62
C VAL A 10 -7.98 25.12 -3.65
N ARG A 11 -7.58 25.25 -4.91
CA ARG A 11 -7.93 24.30 -5.98
C ARG A 11 -6.96 23.12 -5.94
N LEU A 12 -7.36 22.01 -5.30
CA LEU A 12 -6.56 20.80 -5.18
C LEU A 12 -7.20 19.61 -5.93
N PRO A 13 -6.78 19.30 -7.17
CA PRO A 13 -7.36 18.21 -7.95
C PRO A 13 -7.04 16.84 -7.34
N LEU A 14 -7.97 15.89 -7.53
CA LEU A 14 -7.72 14.46 -7.40
C LEU A 14 -7.62 13.91 -8.82
N VAL A 15 -6.57 13.14 -9.08
CA VAL A 15 -6.37 12.43 -10.36
C VAL A 15 -6.01 10.99 -10.02
N MET A 16 -6.79 10.05 -10.55
CA MET A 16 -6.58 8.61 -10.41
C MET A 16 -5.70 8.11 -11.55
N MET A 17 -4.67 7.33 -11.21
CA MET A 17 -3.99 6.49 -12.18
C MET A 17 -4.63 5.11 -12.11
N ASP A 18 -5.49 4.81 -13.08
CA ASP A 18 -6.20 3.54 -13.16
C ASP A 18 -5.57 2.63 -14.20
N SER A 19 -5.90 1.34 -14.13
CA SER A 19 -5.60 0.36 -15.17
C SER A 19 -6.88 -0.02 -15.92
N PHE A 20 -6.71 -0.75 -17.01
CA PHE A 20 -7.83 -1.40 -17.72
C PHE A 20 -8.70 -2.28 -16.80
N ALA A 21 -8.14 -2.79 -15.70
CA ALA A 21 -8.84 -3.63 -14.74
C ALA A 21 -9.54 -2.84 -13.60
N THR A 22 -9.24 -1.54 -13.42
CA THR A 22 -9.75 -0.76 -12.27
C THR A 22 -10.58 0.45 -12.68
N SER A 23 -10.36 0.99 -13.87
CA SER A 23 -10.98 2.24 -14.36
C SER A 23 -12.49 2.28 -14.21
N ALA A 24 -13.20 1.26 -14.69
CA ALA A 24 -14.67 1.24 -14.69
C ALA A 24 -15.25 1.32 -13.27
N ASP A 25 -14.70 0.54 -12.34
CA ASP A 25 -15.16 0.49 -10.96
C ASP A 25 -14.80 1.79 -10.21
N THR A 26 -13.58 2.31 -10.39
CA THR A 26 -13.16 3.59 -9.80
C THR A 26 -14.07 4.73 -10.27
N MET A 27 -14.35 4.82 -11.58
CA MET A 27 -15.18 5.89 -12.12
C MET A 27 -16.66 5.77 -11.72
N ALA A 28 -17.17 4.54 -11.58
CA ALA A 28 -18.51 4.29 -11.07
C ALA A 28 -18.65 4.76 -9.60
N GLU A 29 -17.67 4.46 -8.75
CA GLU A 29 -17.65 4.90 -7.35
C GLU A 29 -17.57 6.42 -7.25
N LEU A 30 -16.65 7.06 -7.98
CA LEU A 30 -16.45 8.51 -7.94
C LEU A 30 -17.62 9.30 -8.55
N ALA A 31 -18.48 8.69 -9.36
CA ALA A 31 -19.69 9.32 -9.89
C ALA A 31 -20.67 9.73 -8.78
N SER A 32 -20.67 9.02 -7.64
CA SER A 32 -21.47 9.35 -6.46
C SER A 32 -20.98 10.61 -5.71
N SER A 33 -19.75 11.06 -5.99
CA SER A 33 -19.05 12.10 -5.24
C SER A 33 -18.61 13.28 -6.14
N PRO A 34 -19.54 14.02 -6.78
CA PRO A 34 -19.21 15.03 -7.79
C PRO A 34 -18.28 16.15 -7.28
N ALA A 35 -18.25 16.40 -5.96
CA ALA A 35 -17.36 17.38 -5.33
C ALA A 35 -15.86 17.07 -5.52
N VAL A 36 -15.48 15.81 -5.79
CA VAL A 36 -14.07 15.44 -6.01
C VAL A 36 -13.53 16.03 -7.31
N ARG A 37 -14.40 16.23 -8.31
CA ARG A 37 -14.02 16.77 -9.62
C ARG A 37 -13.51 18.20 -9.50
N THR A 38 -12.55 18.54 -10.33
CA THR A 38 -12.10 19.92 -10.53
C THR A 38 -12.37 20.29 -11.98
N ALA A 39 -13.08 21.39 -12.21
CA ALA A 39 -13.49 21.80 -13.54
C ALA A 39 -12.27 21.99 -14.46
N GLY A 40 -12.36 21.45 -15.68
CA GLY A 40 -11.31 21.55 -16.70
C GLY A 40 -10.10 20.64 -16.49
N LEU A 41 -10.11 19.75 -15.49
CA LEU A 41 -9.01 18.83 -15.21
C LEU A 41 -9.47 17.37 -15.31
N PRO A 42 -8.57 16.45 -15.69
CA PRO A 42 -8.86 15.03 -15.68
C PRO A 42 -9.11 14.54 -14.25
N LEU A 43 -10.07 13.63 -14.09
CA LEU A 43 -10.24 12.86 -12.84
C LEU A 43 -9.41 11.57 -12.88
N GLU A 44 -9.06 11.12 -14.08
CA GLU A 44 -8.39 9.85 -14.35
C GLU A 44 -7.44 10.02 -15.53
N PHE A 45 -6.35 9.26 -15.50
CA PHE A 45 -5.68 8.79 -16.71
C PHE A 45 -5.40 7.30 -16.54
N VAL A 46 -5.48 6.56 -17.65
CA VAL A 46 -5.28 5.11 -17.64
C VAL A 46 -3.82 4.82 -17.98
N GLN A 47 -3.18 4.01 -17.15
CA GLN A 47 -1.82 3.54 -17.35
C GLN A 47 -1.74 2.57 -18.55
N ASN A 48 -0.53 2.36 -19.06
CA ASN A 48 -0.28 1.46 -20.18
C ASN A 48 -0.47 -0.03 -19.79
N GLN A 49 -0.47 -0.88 -20.80
CA GLN A 49 -0.41 -2.34 -20.65
C GLN A 49 0.68 -2.90 -21.56
N GLU A 50 1.29 -4.00 -21.14
CA GLU A 50 2.32 -4.71 -21.90
C GLU A 50 2.06 -6.22 -21.91
N PRO A 51 2.52 -6.94 -22.95
CA PRO A 51 2.37 -8.39 -23.00
C PRO A 51 3.27 -9.06 -21.97
N LYS A 52 2.74 -10.08 -21.30
CA LYS A 52 3.55 -11.03 -20.54
C LYS A 52 4.43 -11.82 -21.52
N LEU A 53 5.71 -11.95 -21.22
CA LEU A 53 6.66 -12.64 -22.08
C LEU A 53 6.89 -14.06 -21.56
N ARG A 54 6.96 -15.07 -22.44
CA ARG A 54 7.28 -16.43 -22.01
C ARG A 54 8.67 -16.49 -21.38
N ALA A 55 8.80 -17.26 -20.30
CA ALA A 55 10.06 -17.34 -19.57
C ALA A 55 11.17 -18.11 -20.31
N ASP A 56 10.84 -18.87 -21.36
CA ASP A 56 11.76 -19.70 -22.13
C ASP A 56 12.37 -18.96 -23.33
N ASP A 57 11.60 -18.15 -24.06
CA ASP A 57 12.05 -17.50 -25.30
C ASP A 57 11.77 -15.98 -25.38
N LEU A 58 11.14 -15.39 -24.35
CA LEU A 58 10.79 -13.98 -24.27
C LEU A 58 9.79 -13.49 -25.33
N THR A 59 9.12 -14.38 -26.05
CA THR A 59 8.02 -14.00 -26.94
C THR A 59 6.73 -13.72 -26.15
N PRO A 60 5.80 -12.89 -26.64
CA PRO A 60 4.50 -12.72 -25.99
C PRO A 60 3.79 -14.06 -25.77
N VAL A 61 3.23 -14.27 -24.57
CA VAL A 61 2.47 -15.48 -24.28
C VAL A 61 1.12 -15.46 -24.98
N GLU A 62 0.67 -16.63 -25.46
CA GLU A 62 -0.71 -16.84 -25.91
C GLU A 62 -1.46 -17.65 -24.86
N TRP A 63 -2.65 -17.18 -24.47
CA TRP A 63 -3.54 -17.83 -23.51
C TRP A 63 -5.01 -17.74 -23.93
N PRO A 64 -5.43 -18.51 -24.96
CA PRO A 64 -6.75 -18.37 -25.58
C PRO A 64 -7.95 -18.59 -24.63
N ALA A 65 -7.76 -19.30 -23.52
CA ALA A 65 -8.79 -19.51 -22.51
C ALA A 65 -9.21 -18.22 -21.78
N ALA A 66 -8.28 -17.27 -21.64
CA ALA A 66 -8.52 -15.96 -21.03
C ALA A 66 -7.48 -14.94 -21.57
N PRO A 67 -7.73 -14.36 -22.76
CA PRO A 67 -6.75 -13.49 -23.44
C PRO A 67 -6.32 -12.26 -22.62
N ASP A 68 -7.17 -11.77 -21.72
CA ASP A 68 -6.82 -10.66 -20.82
C ASP A 68 -5.63 -11.00 -19.90
N LEU A 69 -5.41 -12.29 -19.61
CA LEU A 69 -4.26 -12.77 -18.84
C LEU A 69 -2.96 -12.76 -19.65
N GLU A 70 -2.98 -12.46 -20.95
CA GLU A 70 -1.77 -12.25 -21.75
C GLU A 70 -1.13 -10.89 -21.45
N TRP A 71 -1.86 -9.98 -20.81
CA TRP A 71 -1.44 -8.61 -20.55
C TRP A 71 -1.18 -8.37 -19.06
N CYS A 72 -0.29 -7.44 -18.77
CA CYS A 72 -0.04 -6.96 -17.42
C CYS A 72 0.25 -5.45 -17.41
N PRO A 73 0.00 -4.79 -16.27
CA PRO A 73 0.47 -3.42 -16.10
C PRO A 73 2.00 -3.38 -15.94
N PRO A 74 2.71 -2.40 -16.53
CA PRO A 74 4.18 -2.26 -16.46
C PRO A 74 4.69 -1.72 -15.11
N GLY A 75 3.97 -1.99 -14.02
CA GLY A 75 4.24 -1.47 -12.69
C GLY A 75 3.88 0.01 -12.53
N HIS A 76 3.89 0.49 -11.28
CA HIS A 76 3.46 1.85 -10.97
C HIS A 76 4.47 2.93 -11.43
N GLY A 77 5.68 2.57 -11.87
CA GLY A 77 6.61 3.49 -12.52
C GLY A 77 6.14 4.02 -13.88
N ASP A 78 5.15 3.37 -14.49
CA ASP A 78 4.49 3.86 -15.70
C ASP A 78 3.73 5.18 -15.51
N LEU A 79 3.52 5.60 -14.26
CA LEU A 79 3.00 6.92 -13.88
C LEU A 79 3.52 8.05 -14.78
N TYR A 80 4.84 8.14 -14.99
CA TYR A 80 5.44 9.26 -15.71
C TYR A 80 5.08 9.24 -17.20
N THR A 81 5.20 8.06 -17.83
CA THR A 81 4.92 7.87 -19.26
C THR A 81 3.42 7.99 -19.53
N ALA A 82 2.56 7.39 -18.69
CA ALA A 82 1.11 7.49 -18.83
C ALA A 82 0.57 8.91 -18.56
N LEU A 83 1.09 9.62 -17.54
CA LEU A 83 0.68 10.99 -17.25
C LEU A 83 1.01 11.94 -18.41
N ALA A 84 2.18 11.77 -19.04
CA ALA A 84 2.56 12.54 -20.22
C ALA A 84 1.79 12.11 -21.48
N GLY A 85 1.76 10.80 -21.78
CA GLY A 85 1.15 10.24 -22.99
C GLY A 85 -0.37 10.44 -23.07
N SER A 86 -1.06 10.50 -21.93
CA SER A 86 -2.49 10.83 -21.86
C SER A 86 -2.80 12.32 -22.09
N GLY A 87 -1.79 13.19 -22.06
CA GLY A 87 -1.96 14.65 -22.07
C GLY A 87 -2.40 15.25 -20.72
N ALA A 88 -2.54 14.42 -19.66
CA ALA A 88 -2.90 14.88 -18.33
C ALA A 88 -1.82 15.81 -17.74
N LEU A 89 -0.53 15.48 -17.92
CA LEU A 89 0.59 16.34 -17.51
C LEU A 89 0.46 17.74 -18.12
N ARG A 90 0.20 17.79 -19.43
CA ARG A 90 0.08 19.04 -20.16
C ARG A 90 -1.14 19.85 -19.70
N THR A 91 -2.27 19.19 -19.49
CA THR A 91 -3.51 19.82 -19.00
C THR A 91 -3.32 20.41 -17.60
N LEU A 92 -2.62 19.71 -16.71
CA LEU A 92 -2.27 20.21 -15.37
C LEU A 92 -1.37 21.45 -15.46
N LEU A 93 -0.33 21.40 -16.29
CA LEU A 93 0.59 22.53 -16.50
C LEU A 93 -0.11 23.74 -17.11
N ASP A 94 -0.90 23.56 -18.17
CA ASP A 94 -1.65 24.64 -18.84
C ASP A 94 -2.70 25.27 -17.90
N ALA A 95 -3.21 24.49 -16.93
CA ALA A 95 -4.07 25.01 -15.87
C ALA A 95 -3.31 25.72 -14.74
N GLY A 96 -1.97 25.75 -14.75
CA GLY A 96 -1.13 26.44 -13.78
C GLY A 96 -0.71 25.61 -12.56
N PHE A 97 -0.83 24.28 -12.60
CA PHE A 97 -0.29 23.42 -11.54
C PHE A 97 1.20 23.20 -11.72
N ARG A 98 1.98 23.45 -10.67
CA ARG A 98 3.43 23.24 -10.65
C ARG A 98 3.84 21.93 -9.99
N TYR A 99 3.13 21.53 -8.95
CA TYR A 99 3.53 20.39 -8.11
C TYR A 99 2.42 19.34 -8.04
N ALA A 100 2.81 18.07 -7.93
CA ALA A 100 1.92 16.97 -7.61
C ALA A 100 2.45 16.18 -6.42
N ALA A 101 1.55 15.79 -5.53
CA ALA A 101 1.79 14.75 -4.53
C ALA A 101 1.13 13.45 -5.01
N VAL A 102 1.88 12.37 -5.02
CA VAL A 102 1.46 11.05 -5.50
C VAL A 102 1.59 10.06 -4.36
N SER A 103 0.61 9.18 -4.19
CA SER A 103 0.65 8.13 -3.16
C SER A 103 -0.08 6.88 -3.63
N ASN A 104 0.25 5.75 -3.01
CA ASN A 104 -0.55 4.54 -3.17
C ASN A 104 -1.96 4.73 -2.63
N VAL A 105 -2.97 4.24 -3.35
CA VAL A 105 -4.38 4.30 -2.89
C VAL A 105 -4.61 3.49 -1.60
N ASP A 106 -3.83 2.43 -1.41
CA ASP A 106 -3.89 1.61 -0.18
C ASP A 106 -3.13 2.22 1.00
N ASN A 107 -2.42 3.36 0.82
CA ASN A 107 -1.82 4.10 1.92
C ASN A 107 -2.80 5.16 2.46
N LEU A 108 -3.57 4.79 3.47
CA LEU A 108 -4.57 5.68 4.08
C LEU A 108 -3.97 6.81 4.92
N GLY A 109 -2.65 6.78 5.17
CA GLY A 109 -1.94 7.87 5.85
C GLY A 109 -1.53 9.01 4.91
N ALA A 110 -1.56 8.79 3.59
CA ALA A 110 -1.15 9.79 2.62
C ALA A 110 -2.24 10.87 2.44
N THR A 111 -2.06 11.99 3.11
CA THR A 111 -3.04 13.08 3.12
C THR A 111 -2.41 14.38 2.61
N PRO A 112 -3.18 15.31 2.01
CA PRO A 112 -2.65 16.62 1.63
C PRO A 112 -2.03 17.35 2.83
N SER A 113 -0.87 17.97 2.63
CA SER A 113 -0.16 18.71 3.67
C SER A 113 0.44 19.98 3.09
N ALA A 114 -0.04 21.14 3.55
CA ALA A 114 0.50 22.43 3.13
C ALA A 114 1.96 22.61 3.59
N VAL A 115 2.33 22.06 4.75
CA VAL A 115 3.70 22.10 5.27
C VAL A 115 4.66 21.33 4.37
N LEU A 116 4.28 20.14 3.91
CA LEU A 116 5.12 19.34 3.01
C LEU A 116 5.16 19.94 1.60
N ALA A 117 4.04 20.53 1.14
CA ALA A 117 4.01 21.26 -0.13
C ALA A 117 4.95 22.48 -0.12
N ASP A 118 4.93 23.27 0.97
CA ASP A 118 5.82 24.41 1.16
C ASP A 118 7.29 23.98 1.26
N TRP A 119 7.58 22.93 2.04
CA TRP A 119 8.91 22.33 2.10
C TRP A 119 9.41 21.93 0.72
N PHE A 120 8.62 21.15 -0.03
CA PHE A 120 9.03 20.65 -1.34
C PHE A 120 9.28 21.81 -2.32
N ALA A 121 8.36 22.78 -2.39
CA ALA A 121 8.53 23.97 -3.22
C ALA A 121 9.80 24.75 -2.86
N GLY A 122 10.11 24.88 -1.56
CA GLY A 122 11.31 25.54 -1.06
C GLY A 122 12.63 24.82 -1.37
N THR A 123 12.60 23.51 -1.65
CA THR A 123 13.81 22.76 -2.01
C THR A 123 14.31 23.06 -3.42
N GLY A 124 13.42 23.45 -4.34
CA GLY A 124 13.70 23.51 -5.78
C GLY A 124 13.95 22.15 -6.44
N ALA A 125 13.81 21.04 -5.70
CA ALA A 125 14.06 19.70 -6.23
C ALA A 125 13.00 19.31 -7.27
N PRO A 126 13.39 18.62 -8.37
CA PRO A 126 12.44 18.08 -9.35
C PRO A 126 11.58 16.95 -8.78
N PHE A 127 12.11 16.23 -7.79
CA PHE A 127 11.51 15.04 -7.21
C PHE A 127 11.85 14.96 -5.72
N ALA A 128 10.89 14.56 -4.91
CA ALA A 128 11.15 14.15 -3.54
C ALA A 128 10.35 12.93 -3.10
N MET A 129 10.91 12.20 -2.14
CA MET A 129 10.31 11.01 -1.54
C MET A 129 10.10 11.23 -0.04
N GLU A 130 8.88 11.02 0.44
CA GLU A 130 8.67 10.85 1.87
C GLU A 130 9.16 9.45 2.28
N VAL A 131 9.96 9.38 3.34
CA VAL A 131 10.45 8.12 3.92
C VAL A 131 10.03 8.02 5.38
N CYS A 132 9.76 6.82 5.86
CA CYS A 132 9.55 6.56 7.29
C CYS A 132 10.79 5.91 7.90
N GLU A 133 10.99 6.09 9.20
CA GLU A 133 11.87 5.19 9.94
C GLU A 133 11.34 3.76 9.83
N ARG A 134 12.26 2.84 9.54
CA ARG A 134 11.96 1.45 9.26
C ARG A 134 11.72 0.67 10.55
N THR A 135 10.71 -0.18 10.51
CA THR A 135 10.29 -1.06 11.59
C THR A 135 10.40 -2.52 11.17
N ALA A 136 10.25 -3.45 12.13
CA ALA A 136 10.24 -4.88 11.84
C ALA A 136 9.08 -5.35 10.93
N ALA A 137 8.03 -4.52 10.77
CA ALA A 137 6.92 -4.77 9.87
C ALA A 137 7.27 -4.47 8.39
N ASP A 138 8.28 -3.65 8.14
CA ASP A 138 8.68 -3.18 6.81
C ASP A 138 9.56 -4.21 6.08
N ARG A 139 8.95 -5.37 5.79
CA ARG A 139 9.59 -6.55 5.17
C ARG A 139 9.49 -6.58 3.64
N LYS A 140 8.50 -5.88 3.06
CA LYS A 140 8.22 -5.82 1.62
C LYS A 140 8.19 -4.38 1.15
N GLY A 141 8.96 -4.05 0.10
CA GLY A 141 9.13 -2.73 -0.49
C GLY A 141 10.62 -2.39 -0.61
N GLY A 142 10.95 -1.10 -0.69
CA GLY A 142 12.31 -0.61 -0.88
C GLY A 142 12.80 0.34 0.21
N HIS A 143 14.12 0.40 0.37
CA HIS A 143 14.78 1.35 1.27
C HIS A 143 15.62 2.35 0.47
N LEU A 144 15.78 3.55 1.03
CA LEU A 144 16.67 4.55 0.47
C LEU A 144 18.14 4.14 0.69
N ALA A 145 19.01 4.49 -0.25
CA ALA A 145 20.45 4.43 -0.09
C ALA A 145 21.11 5.61 -0.81
N VAL A 146 22.40 5.81 -0.55
CA VAL A 146 23.24 6.75 -1.28
C VAL A 146 24.21 5.93 -2.13
N ARG A 147 24.17 6.11 -3.45
CA ARG A 147 25.08 5.43 -4.35
C ARG A 147 26.48 6.01 -4.21
N THR A 148 27.46 5.16 -3.99
CA THR A 148 28.85 5.57 -3.70
C THR A 148 29.55 6.19 -4.91
N ALA A 149 29.14 5.83 -6.14
CA ALA A 149 29.78 6.29 -7.37
C ALA A 149 29.56 7.78 -7.66
N ASP A 150 28.39 8.33 -7.30
CA ASP A 150 27.97 9.69 -7.65
C ASP A 150 27.29 10.45 -6.49
N GLY A 151 27.15 9.83 -5.32
CA GLY A 151 26.52 10.43 -4.15
C GLY A 151 25.00 10.61 -4.27
N ARG A 152 24.36 10.05 -5.31
CA ARG A 152 22.92 10.23 -5.55
C ARG A 152 22.09 9.32 -4.66
N LEU A 153 20.89 9.80 -4.34
CA LEU A 153 19.87 8.97 -3.71
C LEU A 153 19.43 7.87 -4.67
N VAL A 154 19.29 6.65 -4.15
CA VAL A 154 18.80 5.49 -4.88
C VAL A 154 17.78 4.71 -4.09
N LEU A 155 16.85 4.07 -4.80
CA LEU A 155 15.85 3.21 -4.21
C LEU A 155 16.24 1.77 -4.52
N ARG A 156 16.48 0.97 -3.48
CA ARG A 156 16.69 -0.46 -3.64
C ARG A 156 15.45 -1.21 -3.20
N GLU A 157 14.73 -1.77 -4.16
CA GLU A 157 13.62 -2.68 -3.92
C GLU A 157 14.11 -4.06 -3.50
N LYS A 158 13.27 -4.80 -2.76
CA LYS A 158 13.58 -6.19 -2.41
C LYS A 158 13.83 -7.06 -3.66
N ALA A 159 13.05 -6.86 -4.72
CA ALA A 159 13.21 -7.60 -5.98
C ALA A 159 14.55 -7.34 -6.70
N GLN A 160 15.27 -6.28 -6.32
CA GLN A 160 16.58 -5.90 -6.86
C GLN A 160 17.73 -6.35 -5.94
N THR A 161 17.45 -7.08 -4.86
CA THR A 161 18.45 -7.50 -3.87
C THR A 161 18.89 -8.94 -4.16
N GLY A 162 20.19 -9.13 -4.37
CA GLY A 162 20.79 -10.46 -4.52
C GLY A 162 20.73 -11.26 -3.22
N ALA A 163 20.77 -12.59 -3.32
CA ALA A 163 20.66 -13.48 -2.16
C ALA A 163 21.78 -13.24 -1.12
N GLU A 164 22.96 -12.84 -1.58
CA GLU A 164 24.12 -12.46 -0.77
C GLU A 164 23.89 -11.21 0.08
N ASP A 165 22.98 -10.33 -0.35
CA ASP A 165 22.71 -9.03 0.28
C ASP A 165 21.43 -9.02 1.14
N GLU A 166 20.66 -10.10 1.16
CA GLU A 166 19.38 -10.22 1.89
C GLU A 166 19.52 -9.88 3.38
N ALA A 167 20.60 -10.33 4.03
CA ALA A 167 20.86 -10.02 5.43
C ALA A 167 21.08 -8.52 5.65
N ALA A 168 21.83 -7.87 4.76
CA ALA A 168 22.07 -6.43 4.82
C ALA A 168 20.78 -5.66 4.50
N PHE A 169 20.01 -6.09 3.52
CA PHE A 169 18.70 -5.51 3.19
C PHE A 169 17.72 -5.63 4.35
N GLY A 170 17.74 -6.73 5.10
CA GLY A 170 16.91 -6.93 6.29
C GLY A 170 17.34 -6.11 7.51
N ASP A 171 18.58 -5.60 7.54
CA ASP A 171 19.09 -4.79 8.63
C ASP A 171 18.50 -3.37 8.62
N ILE A 172 17.45 -3.19 9.42
CA ILE A 172 16.76 -1.91 9.60
C ILE A 172 17.63 -0.85 10.28
N THR A 173 18.73 -1.22 10.95
CA THR A 173 19.65 -0.27 11.58
C THR A 173 20.68 0.28 10.59
N ARG A 174 20.98 -0.49 9.54
CA ARG A 174 21.79 -0.08 8.39
C ARG A 174 20.97 0.70 7.38
N HIS A 175 19.86 0.14 6.93
CA HIS A 175 18.94 0.76 5.98
C HIS A 175 17.68 1.24 6.70
N ARG A 176 17.82 2.41 7.34
CA ARG A 176 16.86 2.98 8.29
C ARG A 176 15.63 3.62 7.67
N TYR A 177 15.70 4.01 6.41
CA TYR A 177 14.66 4.81 5.77
C TYR A 177 13.92 4.00 4.72
N PHE A 178 12.63 3.82 4.95
CA PHE A 178 11.75 3.01 4.13
C PHE A 178 10.89 3.90 3.22
N ASN A 179 10.81 3.56 1.94
CA ASN A 179 10.00 4.30 0.96
C ASN A 179 8.50 4.14 1.29
N THR A 180 7.80 5.25 1.49
CA THR A 180 6.34 5.24 1.72
C THR A 180 5.54 5.17 0.41
N ASN A 181 6.21 5.39 -0.72
CA ASN A 181 5.61 5.70 -2.03
C ASN A 181 4.77 6.99 -2.03
N ASN A 182 4.91 7.87 -1.02
CA ASN A 182 4.43 9.24 -1.11
C ASN A 182 5.52 10.09 -1.77
N LEU A 183 5.26 10.53 -2.99
CA LEU A 183 6.21 11.22 -3.84
C LEU A 183 5.73 12.64 -4.14
N TRP A 184 6.69 13.54 -4.31
CA TRP A 184 6.46 14.92 -4.71
C TRP A 184 7.17 15.17 -6.03
N LEU A 185 6.43 15.74 -6.99
CA LEU A 185 6.90 15.97 -8.36
C LEU A 185 6.79 17.45 -8.70
N ASP A 186 7.84 18.03 -9.26
CA ASP A 186 7.74 19.25 -10.03
C ASP A 186 7.32 18.88 -11.46
N LEU A 187 6.09 19.22 -11.82
CA LEU A 187 5.48 18.82 -13.09
C LEU A 187 6.18 19.43 -14.31
N ALA A 188 6.77 20.63 -14.16
CA ALA A 188 7.46 21.26 -15.27
C ALA A 188 8.84 20.62 -15.48
N GLN A 189 9.59 20.38 -14.41
CA GLN A 189 10.88 19.68 -14.51
C GLN A 189 10.69 18.22 -14.96
N LEU A 190 9.59 17.57 -14.58
CA LEU A 190 9.19 16.27 -15.10
C LEU A 190 8.93 16.33 -16.61
N ALA A 191 8.18 17.32 -17.08
CA ALA A 191 7.90 17.51 -18.51
C ALA A 191 9.19 17.72 -19.31
N GLU A 192 10.08 18.61 -18.85
CA GLU A 192 11.39 18.85 -19.47
C GLU A 192 12.25 17.57 -19.53
N ALA A 193 12.28 16.79 -18.44
CA ALA A 193 13.04 15.54 -18.39
C ALA A 193 12.47 14.46 -19.31
N LEU A 194 11.15 14.37 -19.46
CA LEU A 194 10.51 13.45 -20.39
C LEU A 194 10.76 13.88 -21.84
N GLU A 195 10.62 15.17 -22.16
CA GLU A 195 10.93 15.71 -23.50
C GLU A 195 12.39 15.47 -23.89
N ALA A 196 13.33 15.71 -22.97
CA ALA A 196 14.76 15.48 -23.22
C ALA A 196 15.14 14.00 -23.41
N ARG A 197 14.23 13.07 -23.10
CA ARG A 197 14.45 11.62 -23.14
C ARG A 197 13.41 10.91 -24.01
N ASP A 198 12.83 11.62 -24.96
CA ASP A 198 11.86 11.09 -25.93
C ASP A 198 10.70 10.30 -25.27
N GLY A 199 10.22 10.79 -24.11
CA GLY A 199 9.12 10.20 -23.35
C GLY A 199 9.51 9.02 -22.45
N VAL A 200 10.79 8.64 -22.40
CA VAL A 200 11.29 7.48 -21.65
C VAL A 200 12.17 7.93 -20.49
N LEU A 201 11.66 7.86 -19.26
CA LEU A 201 12.39 8.32 -18.07
C LEU A 201 13.58 7.40 -17.70
N GLY A 202 13.68 6.21 -18.31
CA GLY A 202 14.82 5.30 -18.09
C GLY A 202 14.90 4.75 -16.66
N LEU A 203 13.75 4.37 -16.10
CA LEU A 203 13.68 3.74 -14.78
C LEU A 203 14.33 2.35 -14.81
N PRO A 204 14.96 1.90 -13.70
CA PRO A 204 15.47 0.54 -13.59
C PRO A 204 14.35 -0.49 -13.74
N LEU A 205 14.58 -1.48 -14.61
CA LEU A 205 13.64 -2.57 -14.89
C LEU A 205 13.62 -3.57 -13.72
N ILE A 206 12.42 -4.06 -13.39
CA ILE A 206 12.16 -5.16 -12.48
C ILE A 206 11.57 -6.31 -13.32
N CYS A 207 12.20 -7.48 -13.27
CA CYS A 207 11.76 -8.65 -14.02
C CYS A 207 11.09 -9.65 -13.06
N ASN A 208 9.77 -9.69 -13.06
CA ASN A 208 8.98 -10.56 -12.19
C ASN A 208 8.65 -11.87 -12.90
N ARG A 209 9.13 -13.00 -12.39
CA ARG A 209 8.72 -14.34 -12.85
C ARG A 209 7.40 -14.74 -12.20
N LYS A 210 6.41 -15.09 -13.02
CA LYS A 210 5.04 -15.46 -12.62
C LYS A 210 4.52 -16.59 -13.50
N HIS A 211 3.33 -17.08 -13.19
CA HIS A 211 2.52 -17.89 -14.08
C HIS A 211 1.55 -17.00 -14.86
N VAL A 212 1.23 -17.34 -16.11
CA VAL A 212 0.30 -16.54 -16.94
C VAL A 212 -1.06 -16.40 -16.24
N ASP A 213 -1.56 -17.50 -15.67
CA ASP A 213 -2.68 -17.50 -14.74
C ASP A 213 -2.14 -17.52 -13.29
N PRO A 214 -2.33 -16.44 -12.51
CA PRO A 214 -1.82 -16.36 -11.15
C PRO A 214 -2.52 -17.31 -10.16
N THR A 215 -3.64 -17.91 -10.56
CA THR A 215 -4.41 -18.88 -9.76
C THR A 215 -4.07 -20.34 -10.12
N ASP A 216 -3.40 -20.58 -11.25
CA ASP A 216 -3.00 -21.90 -11.72
C ASP A 216 -1.48 -22.00 -11.88
N ALA A 217 -0.83 -22.66 -10.91
CA ALA A 217 0.60 -22.91 -10.90
C ALA A 217 1.07 -23.91 -11.98
N SER A 218 0.15 -24.56 -12.70
CA SER A 218 0.49 -25.41 -13.85
C SER A 218 0.53 -24.64 -15.18
N SER A 219 0.03 -23.40 -15.21
CA SER A 219 0.05 -22.56 -16.40
C SER A 219 1.49 -22.11 -16.76
N PRO A 220 1.77 -21.73 -18.02
CA PRO A 220 3.11 -21.33 -18.44
C PRO A 220 3.77 -20.26 -17.56
N GLU A 221 5.06 -20.42 -17.30
CA GLU A 221 5.86 -19.36 -16.67
C GLU A 221 6.10 -18.21 -17.64
N VAL A 222 5.96 -17.00 -17.12
CA VAL A 222 6.11 -15.75 -17.85
C VAL A 222 6.92 -14.73 -17.04
N PHE A 223 7.48 -13.77 -17.74
CA PHE A 223 8.03 -12.54 -17.20
C PHE A 223 7.03 -11.40 -17.37
N GLN A 224 6.89 -10.61 -16.30
CA GLN A 224 6.25 -9.30 -16.29
C GLN A 224 7.34 -8.27 -16.07
N LEU A 225 7.39 -7.24 -16.94
CA LEU A 225 8.40 -6.21 -16.85
C LEU A 225 7.80 -5.00 -16.15
N GLU A 226 8.36 -4.64 -15.00
CA GLU A 226 7.81 -3.58 -14.19
C GLU A 226 8.86 -2.50 -13.95
N THR A 227 8.38 -1.29 -13.66
CA THR A 227 9.20 -0.24 -13.06
C THR A 227 8.53 0.28 -11.80
N ALA A 228 9.33 0.77 -10.86
CA ALA A 228 8.84 1.36 -9.62
C ALA A 228 8.93 2.89 -9.70
N MET A 229 7.83 3.58 -9.40
CA MET A 229 7.78 5.05 -9.42
C MET A 229 8.84 5.68 -8.50
N GLY A 230 9.06 5.12 -7.32
CA GLY A 230 10.09 5.61 -6.40
C GLY A 230 11.51 5.61 -6.98
N SER A 231 11.80 4.78 -7.98
CA SER A 231 13.12 4.72 -8.62
C SER A 231 13.43 5.96 -9.48
N ALA A 232 12.44 6.82 -9.74
CA ALA A 232 12.67 8.13 -10.36
C ALA A 232 13.57 9.03 -9.51
N ILE A 233 13.74 8.75 -8.22
CA ILE A 233 14.69 9.45 -7.35
C ILE A 233 16.13 9.42 -7.90
N GLU A 234 16.47 8.38 -8.66
CA GLU A 234 17.79 8.18 -9.28
C GLU A 234 17.98 8.93 -10.59
N VAL A 235 16.85 9.24 -11.24
CA VAL A 235 16.79 9.87 -12.54
C VAL A 235 17.08 11.35 -12.42
N PHE A 236 16.44 12.00 -11.46
CA PHE A 236 16.56 13.44 -11.32
C PHE A 236 17.77 13.83 -10.47
N GLU A 237 18.63 14.68 -11.02
CA GLU A 237 19.65 15.35 -10.22
C GLU A 237 19.00 16.33 -9.25
N GLY A 238 19.48 16.37 -8.01
CA GLY A 238 18.90 17.22 -6.97
C GLY A 238 17.65 16.65 -6.30
N SER A 239 17.29 15.38 -6.55
CA SER A 239 16.22 14.70 -5.80
C SER A 239 16.44 14.78 -4.29
N ALA A 240 15.34 14.97 -3.55
CA ALA A 240 15.34 15.06 -2.10
C ALA A 240 14.60 13.89 -1.43
N ALA A 241 14.84 13.70 -0.14
CA ALA A 241 14.04 12.83 0.70
C ALA A 241 13.75 13.51 2.03
N ILE A 242 12.57 13.26 2.61
CA ILE A 242 12.17 13.79 3.91
C ILE A 242 11.65 12.67 4.81
N VAL A 243 12.14 12.62 6.04
CA VAL A 243 11.61 11.70 7.05
C VAL A 243 10.27 12.25 7.54
N VAL A 244 9.22 11.44 7.42
CA VAL A 244 7.86 11.77 7.87
C VAL A 244 7.42 10.87 9.03
N PRO A 245 6.48 11.32 9.87
CA PRO A 245 5.92 10.47 10.92
C PRO A 245 5.19 9.27 10.32
N ARG A 246 5.20 8.16 11.05
CA ARG A 246 4.57 6.89 10.62
C ARG A 246 3.08 7.01 10.30
N SER A 247 2.38 8.01 10.86
CA SER A 247 0.98 8.30 10.54
C SER A 247 0.75 8.62 9.06
N ARG A 248 1.79 8.98 8.30
CA ARG A 248 1.71 9.19 6.84
C ARG A 248 1.89 7.92 6.00
N PHE A 249 2.15 6.79 6.66
CA PHE A 249 2.39 5.51 6.02
C PHE A 249 1.62 4.39 6.74
N LEU A 250 0.36 4.24 6.33
CA LEU A 250 -0.59 3.22 6.77
C LEU A 250 -1.01 2.35 5.57
N PRO A 251 -0.09 1.54 5.01
CA PRO A 251 -0.39 0.72 3.83
C PRO A 251 -1.26 -0.50 4.18
N VAL A 252 -2.08 -0.94 3.22
CA VAL A 252 -2.88 -2.17 3.34
C VAL A 252 -2.45 -3.15 2.26
N LYS A 253 -1.54 -4.07 2.61
CA LYS A 253 -1.00 -5.05 1.65
C LYS A 253 -1.53 -6.45 1.88
N THR A 254 -2.03 -6.72 3.07
CA THR A 254 -2.54 -8.01 3.50
C THR A 254 -3.83 -7.86 4.29
N THR A 255 -4.56 -8.96 4.43
CA THR A 255 -5.72 -9.03 5.34
C THR A 255 -5.34 -8.85 6.81
N SER A 256 -4.08 -9.08 7.18
CA SER A 256 -3.58 -8.75 8.53
C SER A 256 -3.55 -7.23 8.73
N ASP A 257 -3.07 -6.46 7.75
CA ASP A 257 -3.09 -4.99 7.79
C ASP A 257 -4.54 -4.46 7.81
N LEU A 258 -5.41 -5.07 7.00
CA LEU A 258 -6.83 -4.73 6.93
C LEU A 258 -7.54 -4.95 8.27
N LEU A 259 -7.22 -6.04 8.98
CA LEU A 259 -7.81 -6.33 10.30
C LEU A 259 -7.47 -5.22 11.30
N VAL A 260 -6.23 -4.75 11.31
CA VAL A 260 -5.80 -3.65 12.18
C VAL A 260 -6.57 -2.38 11.84
N LEU A 261 -6.70 -2.03 10.57
CA LEU A 261 -7.39 -0.79 10.16
C LEU A 261 -8.90 -0.83 10.36
N ARG A 262 -9.53 -2.00 10.23
CA ARG A 262 -10.97 -2.17 10.53
C ARG A 262 -11.28 -2.29 12.03
N SER A 263 -10.26 -2.51 12.87
CA SER A 263 -10.41 -2.54 14.33
C SER A 263 -10.51 -1.14 14.93
N ASP A 264 -10.59 -1.07 16.25
CA ASP A 264 -10.65 0.17 17.04
C ASP A 264 -9.27 0.78 17.39
N VAL A 265 -8.22 0.35 16.68
CA VAL A 265 -6.85 0.90 16.74
C VAL A 265 -6.78 2.30 16.14
N TYR A 266 -7.56 2.54 15.08
CA TYR A 266 -7.66 3.83 14.40
C TYR A 266 -9.06 4.41 14.49
N ARG A 267 -9.15 5.74 14.47
CA ARG A 267 -10.40 6.51 14.37
C ARG A 267 -10.31 7.37 13.10
N VAL A 268 -11.40 7.39 12.32
CA VAL A 268 -11.54 8.35 11.22
C VAL A 268 -11.90 9.71 11.83
N ASP A 269 -11.09 10.73 11.55
CA ASP A 269 -11.35 12.11 11.99
C ASP A 269 -12.26 12.87 11.00
N GLY A 270 -12.74 14.05 11.40
CA GLY A 270 -13.73 14.82 10.62
C GLY A 270 -13.24 15.28 9.24
N ASP A 271 -11.92 15.34 9.05
CA ASP A 271 -11.26 15.68 7.78
C ASP A 271 -11.01 14.45 6.87
N GLY A 272 -11.39 13.26 7.34
CA GLY A 272 -11.23 11.97 6.66
C GLY A 272 -9.87 11.29 6.89
N THR A 273 -9.02 11.82 7.78
CA THR A 273 -7.74 11.20 8.14
C THR A 273 -7.90 10.10 9.20
N LEU A 274 -6.91 9.22 9.33
CA LEU A 274 -6.90 8.15 10.33
C LEU A 274 -5.95 8.50 11.49
N ASP A 275 -6.53 8.68 12.68
CA ASP A 275 -5.80 8.86 13.92
C ASP A 275 -5.60 7.53 14.63
N ARG A 276 -4.36 7.20 14.99
CA ARG A 276 -4.10 6.07 15.89
C ARG A 276 -4.54 6.47 17.30
N VAL A 277 -5.52 5.75 17.84
CA VAL A 277 -6.02 5.96 19.22
C VAL A 277 -5.41 4.99 20.23
N SER A 278 -4.80 3.89 19.77
CA SER A 278 -4.03 2.98 20.62
C SER A 278 -2.62 3.54 20.92
N PRO A 279 -1.99 3.14 22.04
CA PRO A 279 -0.63 3.55 22.37
C PRO A 279 0.40 3.16 21.28
N ALA A 280 0.23 1.98 20.69
CA ALA A 280 1.04 1.45 19.60
C ALA A 280 0.17 0.68 18.60
N THR A 281 0.66 0.51 17.38
CA THR A 281 0.00 -0.35 16.37
C THR A 281 0.32 -1.82 16.70
N PRO A 282 -0.69 -2.69 16.91
CA PRO A 282 -0.44 -4.09 17.22
C PRO A 282 0.14 -4.84 16.03
N LEU A 283 0.99 -5.84 16.29
CA LEU A 283 1.44 -6.77 15.25
C LEU A 283 0.40 -7.87 15.04
N VAL A 284 -0.27 -7.87 13.89
CA VAL A 284 -1.21 -8.92 13.51
C VAL A 284 -0.57 -9.87 12.50
N THR A 285 -0.73 -11.17 12.71
CA THR A 285 -0.31 -12.23 11.77
C THR A 285 -1.44 -13.23 11.61
N LEU A 286 -2.03 -13.29 10.42
CA LEU A 286 -3.05 -14.27 10.06
C LEU A 286 -2.46 -15.36 9.16
N ALA A 287 -2.78 -16.61 9.42
CA ALA A 287 -2.36 -17.75 8.61
C ALA A 287 -2.80 -17.61 7.14
N ALA A 288 -1.88 -17.88 6.20
CA ALA A 288 -2.14 -17.69 4.77
C ALA A 288 -3.19 -18.64 4.18
N GLY A 289 -3.51 -19.76 4.84
CA GLY A 289 -4.58 -20.65 4.38
C GLY A 289 -5.95 -19.99 4.52
N PRO A 290 -6.50 -19.89 5.74
CA PRO A 290 -7.86 -19.40 5.98
C PRO A 290 -8.06 -17.89 5.77
N TYR A 291 -6.99 -17.07 5.74
CA TYR A 291 -7.15 -15.61 5.78
C TYR A 291 -6.54 -14.85 4.61
N LYS A 292 -5.88 -15.49 3.64
CA LYS A 292 -5.13 -14.77 2.60
C LYS A 292 -6.04 -14.03 1.62
N LEU A 293 -7.14 -14.66 1.19
CA LEU A 293 -8.08 -14.06 0.25
C LEU A 293 -9.13 -13.26 0.99
N ILE A 294 -9.59 -12.16 0.39
CA ILE A 294 -10.58 -11.27 1.02
C ILE A 294 -11.89 -11.99 1.33
N ALA A 295 -12.36 -12.86 0.43
CA ALA A 295 -13.61 -13.60 0.63
C ALA A 295 -13.53 -14.53 1.86
N ASP A 296 -12.40 -15.21 2.05
CA ASP A 296 -12.19 -16.07 3.22
C ASP A 296 -12.06 -15.21 4.48
N PHE A 297 -11.30 -14.11 4.43
CA PHE A 297 -11.19 -13.16 5.53
C PHE A 297 -12.56 -12.67 6.03
N GLU A 298 -13.46 -12.24 5.13
CA GLU A 298 -14.80 -11.77 5.51
C GLU A 298 -15.64 -12.87 6.17
N GLN A 299 -15.48 -14.13 5.76
CA GLN A 299 -16.18 -15.26 6.38
C GLN A 299 -15.73 -15.53 7.83
N HIS A 300 -14.47 -15.27 8.15
CA HIS A 300 -13.92 -15.49 9.49
C HIS A 300 -14.13 -14.29 10.44
N PHE A 301 -14.45 -13.11 9.89
CA PHE A 301 -14.81 -11.91 10.65
C PHE A 301 -16.23 -11.41 10.29
N PRO A 302 -17.28 -12.26 10.39
CA PRO A 302 -18.62 -11.95 9.91
C PRO A 302 -19.30 -10.81 10.69
N HIS A 303 -18.74 -10.45 11.84
CA HIS A 303 -19.21 -9.37 12.72
C HIS A 303 -18.24 -8.18 12.76
N GLY A 304 -17.29 -8.12 11.83
CA GLY A 304 -16.21 -7.14 11.82
C GLY A 304 -14.99 -7.57 12.64
N ALA A 305 -14.00 -6.68 12.70
CA ALA A 305 -12.76 -6.92 13.43
C ALA A 305 -13.01 -6.99 14.96
N PRO A 306 -12.25 -7.83 15.70
CA PRO A 306 -12.24 -7.74 17.16
C PRO A 306 -11.62 -6.40 17.59
N SER A 307 -11.85 -6.01 18.85
CA SER A 307 -11.12 -4.88 19.44
C SER A 307 -9.65 -5.26 19.61
N LEU A 308 -8.77 -4.40 19.08
CA LEU A 308 -7.31 -4.57 19.10
C LEU A 308 -6.60 -3.38 19.78
N ARG A 309 -7.34 -2.39 20.29
CA ARG A 309 -6.76 -1.20 20.94
C ARG A 309 -5.81 -1.52 22.10
N GLU A 310 -6.09 -2.59 22.84
CA GLU A 310 -5.30 -3.05 23.98
C GLU A 310 -4.36 -4.21 23.63
N ALA A 311 -4.26 -4.58 22.35
CA ALA A 311 -3.39 -5.65 21.88
C ALA A 311 -1.94 -5.15 21.68
N GLY A 312 -0.98 -5.99 22.06
CA GLY A 312 0.41 -5.91 21.62
C GLY A 312 0.61 -6.67 20.31
N SER A 313 0.07 -7.89 20.24
CA SER A 313 0.07 -8.71 19.03
C SER A 313 -1.09 -9.71 19.00
N LEU A 314 -1.50 -10.10 17.79
CA LEU A 314 -2.44 -11.18 17.55
C LEU A 314 -1.89 -12.09 16.46
N THR A 315 -1.58 -13.33 16.80
CA THR A 315 -1.22 -14.37 15.84
C THR A 315 -2.34 -15.41 15.76
N VAL A 316 -2.87 -15.65 14.57
CA VAL A 316 -3.92 -16.66 14.33
C VAL A 316 -3.38 -17.70 13.35
N GLU A 317 -3.01 -18.86 13.88
CA GLU A 317 -2.36 -19.94 13.12
C GLU A 317 -3.36 -20.94 12.51
N GLY A 318 -4.48 -21.17 13.19
CA GLY A 318 -5.53 -22.11 12.78
C GLY A 318 -6.71 -21.47 12.03
N ASP A 319 -7.72 -22.27 11.73
CA ASP A 319 -9.01 -21.82 11.19
C ASP A 319 -9.93 -21.39 12.35
N TRP A 320 -9.94 -20.08 12.63
CA TRP A 320 -10.72 -19.45 13.68
C TRP A 320 -11.68 -18.41 13.13
N THR A 321 -12.96 -18.55 13.45
CA THR A 321 -14.00 -17.53 13.21
C THR A 321 -14.27 -16.72 14.47
N PHE A 322 -14.39 -15.39 14.36
CA PHE A 322 -14.60 -14.50 15.49
C PHE A 322 -16.08 -14.13 15.65
N GLY A 323 -16.62 -14.37 16.84
CA GLY A 323 -17.92 -13.87 17.25
C GLY A 323 -17.95 -12.34 17.44
N PRO A 324 -19.12 -11.76 17.68
CA PRO A 324 -19.26 -10.32 17.87
C PRO A 324 -18.59 -9.87 19.19
N GLN A 325 -18.06 -8.64 19.23
CA GLN A 325 -17.56 -8.01 20.46
C GLN A 325 -16.41 -8.76 21.15
N VAL A 326 -15.57 -9.48 20.40
CA VAL A 326 -14.32 -10.07 20.93
C VAL A 326 -13.30 -8.95 21.19
N VAL A 327 -12.56 -9.05 22.30
CA VAL A 327 -11.51 -8.11 22.70
C VAL A 327 -10.19 -8.84 22.84
N VAL A 328 -9.11 -8.31 22.26
CA VAL A 328 -7.75 -8.85 22.39
C VAL A 328 -6.91 -7.94 23.27
N ARG A 329 -6.24 -8.51 24.28
CA ARG A 329 -5.40 -7.77 25.24
C ARG A 329 -4.00 -8.38 25.34
N GLY A 330 -2.99 -7.52 25.23
CA GLY A 330 -1.58 -7.96 25.26
C GLY A 330 -1.20 -8.79 24.04
N ASP A 331 -0.31 -9.77 24.22
CA ASP A 331 0.14 -10.66 23.16
C ASP A 331 -0.67 -11.94 23.17
N VAL A 332 -1.39 -12.24 22.09
CA VAL A 332 -2.28 -13.41 21.98
C VAL A 332 -1.90 -14.27 20.78
N VAL A 333 -1.83 -15.58 21.01
CA VAL A 333 -1.70 -16.60 19.95
C VAL A 333 -2.90 -17.55 20.01
N LEU A 334 -3.63 -17.61 18.89
CA LEU A 334 -4.61 -18.65 18.60
C LEU A 334 -3.91 -19.75 17.78
N PRO A 335 -3.67 -20.93 18.36
CA PRO A 335 -2.83 -21.95 17.75
C PRO A 335 -3.48 -22.60 16.53
N ALA A 336 -2.68 -23.37 15.78
CA ALA A 336 -3.19 -24.23 14.72
C ALA A 336 -4.24 -25.21 15.27
N THR A 337 -5.30 -25.45 14.50
CA THR A 337 -6.41 -26.34 14.85
C THR A 337 -6.55 -27.45 13.81
N ASP A 338 -7.03 -28.62 14.24
CA ASP A 338 -7.33 -29.75 13.35
C ASP A 338 -8.67 -29.59 12.63
N LYS A 339 -9.51 -28.66 13.09
CA LYS A 339 -10.83 -28.33 12.57
C LYS A 339 -11.12 -26.82 12.74
N PRO A 340 -12.12 -26.28 12.02
CA PRO A 340 -12.58 -24.91 12.24
C PRO A 340 -13.04 -24.71 13.69
N MET A 341 -12.63 -23.60 14.28
CA MET A 341 -12.97 -23.20 15.64
C MET A 341 -13.66 -21.84 15.64
N THR A 342 -14.40 -21.54 16.71
CA THR A 342 -15.07 -20.25 16.88
C THR A 342 -14.69 -19.63 18.21
N VAL A 343 -14.26 -18.36 18.19
CA VAL A 343 -14.16 -17.55 19.39
C VAL A 343 -15.55 -17.02 19.72
N PRO A 344 -16.15 -17.38 20.88
CA PRO A 344 -17.51 -16.92 21.21
C PRO A 344 -17.60 -15.40 21.30
N GLY A 345 -18.78 -14.86 21.05
CA GLY A 345 -19.01 -13.42 21.19
C GLY A 345 -18.80 -12.93 22.63
N GLY A 346 -18.30 -11.71 22.77
CA GLY A 346 -17.97 -11.09 24.07
C GLY A 346 -16.73 -11.66 24.76
N THR A 347 -16.02 -12.60 24.13
CA THR A 347 -14.79 -13.18 24.69
C THR A 347 -13.70 -12.12 24.81
N VAL A 348 -13.04 -12.08 25.96
CA VAL A 348 -11.76 -11.37 26.13
C VAL A 348 -10.65 -12.40 25.98
N LEU A 349 -9.78 -12.21 25.01
CA LEU A 349 -8.58 -13.00 24.81
C LEU A 349 -7.41 -12.29 25.51
N ASP A 350 -6.98 -12.85 26.64
CA ASP A 350 -5.82 -12.38 27.41
C ASP A 350 -4.81 -13.53 27.65
N GLY A 351 -3.54 -13.29 27.34
CA GLY A 351 -2.45 -14.25 27.55
C GLY A 351 -1.83 -14.86 26.28
N THR A 352 -0.59 -15.33 26.42
CA THR A 352 0.32 -15.65 25.30
C THR A 352 -0.16 -16.77 24.38
N VAL A 353 -0.89 -17.78 24.89
CA VAL A 353 -1.46 -18.88 24.10
C VAL A 353 -2.82 -19.24 24.66
N VAL A 354 -3.86 -19.16 23.83
CA VAL A 354 -5.22 -19.53 24.23
C VAL A 354 -5.53 -20.93 23.71
N ASN A 355 -5.59 -21.92 24.62
CA ASN A 355 -5.95 -23.29 24.25
C ASN A 355 -7.46 -23.38 23.94
N GLY A 356 -7.83 -23.97 22.80
CA GLY A 356 -9.22 -24.05 22.32
C GLY A 356 -10.21 -24.78 23.24
N THR A 357 -9.73 -25.52 24.24
CA THR A 357 -10.56 -26.12 25.31
C THR A 357 -11.01 -25.13 26.39
N ALA A 358 -10.31 -23.99 26.56
CA ALA A 358 -10.64 -22.98 27.57
C ALA A 358 -11.73 -21.98 27.12
N LEU A 359 -12.03 -21.92 25.83
CA LEU A 359 -12.96 -20.96 25.24
C LEU A 359 -14.43 -21.41 25.25
N THR A 360 -14.74 -22.61 25.76
CA THR A 360 -16.10 -23.17 25.76
C THR A 360 -16.88 -22.97 27.07
N GLY A 361 -16.40 -22.14 28.01
CA GLY A 361 -17.09 -21.93 29.29
C GLY A 361 -16.97 -20.51 29.82
N GLY A 362 -18.06 -19.74 29.73
CA GLY A 362 -18.08 -18.38 30.28
C GLY A 362 -19.42 -17.65 30.23
N ALA A 363 -20.55 -18.34 30.42
CA ALA A 363 -21.75 -17.65 30.88
C ALA A 363 -21.56 -17.37 32.38
N GLY A 364 -21.22 -16.13 32.72
CA GLY A 364 -21.06 -15.70 34.10
C GLY A 364 -22.34 -15.94 34.89
N ALA A 365 -22.32 -16.94 35.78
CA ALA A 365 -23.28 -17.03 36.86
C ALA A 365 -22.85 -16.01 37.93
N LEU A 366 -23.67 -14.97 38.10
CA LEU A 366 -23.67 -14.12 39.27
C LEU A 366 -23.92 -15.02 40.49
N ASP A 367 -22.89 -15.26 41.30
CA ASP A 367 -23.05 -15.86 42.62
C ASP A 367 -23.46 -14.76 43.61
N ASP A 368 -24.76 -14.54 43.68
CA ASP A 368 -25.41 -13.97 44.85
C ASP A 368 -25.63 -15.13 45.83
N THR A 369 -24.80 -15.22 46.87
CA THR A 369 -25.20 -15.40 48.28
C THR A 369 -24.03 -15.88 49.15
N ARG A 370 -23.67 -15.09 50.18
CA ARG A 370 -23.70 -15.46 51.62
C ARG A 370 -22.67 -14.66 52.46
N ARG A 371 -23.26 -13.80 53.30
CA ARG A 371 -22.86 -13.35 54.65
C ARG A 371 -21.60 -12.52 54.85
#